data_AF-A0A1V2PJJ0-F1
#
_entry.id   AF-A0A1V2PJJ0-F1
#
_cell.length_a   1.000
_cell.length_b   1.000
_cell.length_c   1.000
_cell.angle_alpha   90.00
_cell.angle_beta   90.00
_cell.angle_gamma   90.00
#
_symmetry.space_group_name_H-M   'P 1'
#
loop_
_entity.id
_entity.type
_entity.pdbx_description
1 polymer ?
#
loop_
_entity_poly.entity_id
_entity_poly.type
_entity_poly.pdbx_seq_one_letter_code
_entity_poly.pdbx_strand_id
1 'polypeptide(L)'
;MLVAPHAAAQPPPTQDSRIAVLEGDTLYVKEGGLDAEWVPQGDGIKKFELDGDRIAVLTDEGALLVKEGDLDPGWAEVNTDSVTDFQIRDGRIAFTEGTKLYAVDGGLDGEIIPQHDNVKKFQLEGDRIAVLTDEGALLVKEGDLDPGWAEVNTDSVTDFQLEDDRIAYTEGTDLWALEGELDAPPIFQEGGVEKFQLDKDRVGVLTTAGALLVKGGDLEPGWATIDADSVTDFQLDGERIAFAEGKSLWITDGDLDSPPIQQDDDVTAFDLDGDRVAVIQNGNLLVKEGDLDPGWFVADEGGVTGVQLLAPTQSGSGDTYVSLADLKQIYGYLGRDTDEALIVEGLPGLNQAMDEGEINNPARIAAFLATLRNESGFRYNAGEAGNGSRYRGRGYIQLTGVDNYRSAGAYLGHDLVNDPDAAASLGLSAPVARWYWTVARANTNAHADNLYMGGVNRNIGYAPSQREDAERCSDFQAALRYYNNGELPAGHINCNR
;
A
#
# COMPACT_ATOMS: atom_id res chain seq x y z
N MET A 1 -38.16 -19.94 -22.17
CA MET A 1 -37.52 -18.62 -22.22
C MET A 1 -36.96 -18.39 -20.83
N LEU A 2 -35.67 -18.70 -20.64
CA LEU A 2 -34.95 -18.46 -19.40
C LEU A 2 -34.33 -17.07 -19.51
N VAL A 3 -34.61 -16.22 -18.53
CA VAL A 3 -34.05 -14.87 -18.41
C VAL A 3 -32.70 -15.01 -17.73
N ALA A 4 -31.65 -14.43 -18.33
CA ALA A 4 -30.31 -14.40 -17.78
C ALA A 4 -30.27 -13.65 -16.43
N PRO A 5 -29.41 -14.06 -15.47
CA PRO A 5 -29.23 -13.30 -14.25
C PRO A 5 -28.60 -11.94 -14.60
N HIS A 6 -29.13 -10.89 -13.96
CA HIS A 6 -28.56 -9.55 -14.02
C HIS A 6 -27.16 -9.58 -13.41
N ALA A 7 -26.19 -8.99 -14.12
CA ALA A 7 -24.89 -8.65 -13.56
C ALA A 7 -25.11 -7.84 -12.28
N ALA A 8 -24.38 -8.20 -11.22
CA ALA A 8 -24.32 -7.38 -10.02
C ALA A 8 -23.78 -6.01 -10.40
N ALA A 9 -24.42 -4.94 -9.93
CA ALA A 9 -23.93 -3.60 -10.12
C ALA A 9 -22.58 -3.47 -9.40
N GLN A 10 -21.54 -3.05 -10.12
CA GLN A 10 -20.25 -2.72 -9.53
C GLN A 10 -20.40 -1.60 -8.48
N PRO A 11 -19.59 -1.61 -7.41
CA PRO A 11 -19.54 -0.51 -6.45
C PRO A 11 -19.21 0.81 -7.17
N PRO A 12 -19.61 1.96 -6.62
CA PRO A 12 -19.32 3.27 -7.22
C PRO A 12 -17.81 3.47 -7.36
N PRO A 13 -17.34 4.17 -8.41
CA PRO A 13 -15.92 4.42 -8.62
C PRO A 13 -15.36 5.20 -7.43
N THR A 14 -14.34 4.66 -6.78
CA THR A 14 -13.50 5.43 -5.86
C THR A 14 -12.72 6.44 -6.69
N GLN A 15 -12.53 7.66 -6.20
CA GLN A 15 -11.70 8.70 -6.85
C GLN A 15 -10.21 8.31 -6.93
N ASP A 16 -9.87 7.10 -6.50
CA ASP A 16 -8.52 6.71 -6.15
C ASP A 16 -7.84 5.86 -7.24
N SER A 17 -8.58 5.38 -8.25
CA SER A 17 -8.02 4.55 -9.33
C SER A 17 -7.73 5.38 -10.56
N ARG A 18 -6.54 5.18 -11.16
CA ARG A 18 -6.17 5.80 -12.43
C ARG A 18 -5.67 4.78 -13.42
N ILE A 19 -5.84 5.09 -14.69
CA ILE A 19 -5.08 4.45 -15.77
C ILE A 19 -4.48 5.55 -16.60
N ALA A 20 -3.18 5.47 -16.83
CA ALA A 20 -2.48 6.31 -17.78
C ALA A 20 -2.06 5.49 -19.00
N VAL A 21 -2.24 6.06 -20.18
CA VAL A 21 -1.76 5.49 -21.44
C VAL A 21 -1.01 6.52 -22.25
N LEU A 22 0.05 6.05 -22.92
CA LEU A 22 0.78 6.83 -23.90
C LEU A 22 0.46 6.33 -25.31
N GLU A 23 -0.13 7.21 -26.11
CA GLU A 23 -0.43 6.99 -27.52
C GLU A 23 0.46 7.89 -28.37
N GLY A 24 1.54 7.33 -28.93
CA GLY A 24 2.57 8.14 -29.56
C GLY A 24 3.30 9.00 -28.51
N ASP A 25 3.10 10.31 -28.55
CA ASP A 25 3.64 11.29 -27.59
C ASP A 25 2.53 11.97 -26.76
N THR A 26 1.27 11.56 -26.91
CA THR A 26 0.14 12.10 -26.14
C THR A 26 -0.16 11.21 -24.95
N LEU A 27 -0.21 11.80 -23.75
CA LEU A 27 -0.64 11.13 -22.53
C LEU A 27 -2.14 11.31 -22.33
N TYR A 28 -2.86 10.21 -22.10
CA TYR A 28 -4.24 10.21 -21.64
C TYR A 28 -4.33 9.56 -20.27
N VAL A 29 -5.16 10.13 -19.40
CA VAL A 29 -5.44 9.57 -18.07
C VAL A 29 -6.94 9.53 -17.86
N LYS A 30 -7.44 8.45 -17.28
CA LYS A 30 -8.80 8.37 -16.75
C LYS A 30 -8.76 8.09 -15.26
N GLU A 31 -9.78 8.56 -14.55
CA GLU A 31 -9.94 8.42 -13.11
C GLU A 31 -11.30 7.75 -12.80
N GLY A 32 -11.28 6.80 -11.86
CA GLY A 32 -12.43 5.99 -11.50
C GLY A 32 -12.50 4.66 -12.24
N GLY A 33 -13.72 4.19 -12.50
CA GLY A 33 -13.99 2.86 -13.06
C GLY A 33 -13.46 2.67 -14.48
N LEU A 34 -13.40 1.42 -14.94
CA LEU A 34 -12.86 1.08 -16.26
C LEU A 34 -13.55 1.79 -17.43
N ASP A 35 -14.83 2.14 -17.30
CA ASP A 35 -15.61 2.85 -18.31
C ASP A 35 -15.52 4.38 -18.22
N ALA A 36 -14.66 4.92 -17.35
CA ALA A 36 -14.41 6.36 -17.27
C ALA A 36 -13.81 6.91 -18.57
N GLU A 37 -14.17 8.16 -18.87
CA GLU A 37 -13.70 8.88 -20.05
C GLU A 37 -12.21 9.22 -19.95
N TRP A 38 -11.50 9.07 -21.07
CA TRP A 38 -10.10 9.49 -21.19
C TRP A 38 -9.99 11.02 -21.20
N VAL A 39 -9.09 11.56 -20.37
CA VAL A 39 -8.76 12.98 -20.33
C VAL A 39 -7.34 13.16 -20.87
N PRO A 40 -7.14 13.93 -21.97
CA PRO A 40 -5.82 14.22 -22.48
C PRO A 40 -5.04 15.10 -21.48
N GLN A 41 -3.79 14.72 -21.22
CA GLN A 41 -2.91 15.37 -20.25
C GLN A 41 -1.83 16.24 -20.90
N GLY A 42 -1.48 15.96 -22.15
CA GLY A 42 -0.51 16.73 -22.94
C GLY A 42 0.10 15.91 -24.06
N ASP A 43 0.81 16.60 -24.96
CA ASP A 43 1.60 16.04 -26.06
C ASP A 43 3.10 16.20 -25.77
N GLY A 44 3.97 15.56 -26.57
CA GLY A 44 5.43 15.62 -26.41
C GLY A 44 5.95 14.91 -25.16
N ILE A 45 5.19 13.94 -24.64
CA ILE A 45 5.51 13.22 -23.41
C ILE A 45 6.48 12.08 -23.71
N LYS A 46 7.66 12.13 -23.07
CA LYS A 46 8.72 11.12 -23.16
C LYS A 46 8.58 10.05 -22.08
N LYS A 47 8.21 10.46 -20.87
CA LYS A 47 8.00 9.58 -19.70
C LYS A 47 6.89 10.19 -18.83
N PHE A 48 6.12 9.34 -18.18
CA PHE A 48 5.14 9.73 -17.16
C PHE A 48 5.22 8.76 -15.98
N GLU A 49 4.78 9.23 -14.81
CA GLU A 49 4.55 8.39 -13.62
C GLU A 49 3.29 8.88 -12.89
N LEU A 50 2.54 7.92 -12.35
CA LEU A 50 1.45 8.12 -11.40
C LEU A 50 1.90 7.71 -10.00
N ASP A 51 1.52 8.48 -8.98
CA ASP A 51 1.68 8.13 -7.55
C ASP A 51 0.55 8.79 -6.76
N GLY A 52 -0.40 8.01 -6.27
CA GLY A 52 -1.61 8.52 -5.64
C GLY A 52 -2.40 9.49 -6.55
N ASP A 53 -2.69 10.70 -6.05
CA ASP A 53 -3.37 11.74 -6.81
C ASP A 53 -2.42 12.57 -7.69
N ARG A 54 -1.13 12.19 -7.79
CA ARG A 54 -0.15 12.87 -8.61
C ARG A 54 -0.03 12.31 -10.01
N ILE A 55 0.28 13.21 -10.93
CA ILE A 55 0.70 12.88 -12.29
C ILE A 55 1.96 13.69 -12.55
N ALA A 56 3.04 13.02 -12.94
CA ALA A 56 4.28 13.65 -13.37
C ALA A 56 4.60 13.27 -14.81
N VAL A 57 5.11 14.23 -15.58
CA VAL A 57 5.51 14.03 -16.96
C VAL A 57 6.87 14.67 -17.24
N LEU A 58 7.68 13.96 -18.01
CA LEU A 58 8.89 14.46 -18.64
C LEU A 58 8.64 14.64 -20.13
N THR A 59 8.85 15.84 -20.64
CA THR A 59 8.72 16.12 -22.08
C THR A 59 10.00 15.80 -22.86
N ASP A 60 9.90 15.72 -24.18
CA ASP A 60 11.04 15.57 -25.08
C ASP A 60 12.04 16.73 -24.99
N GLU A 61 11.58 17.92 -24.60
CA GLU A 61 12.41 19.10 -24.35
C GLU A 61 13.12 19.08 -22.99
N GLY A 62 12.86 18.08 -22.13
CA GLY A 62 13.47 17.97 -20.81
C GLY A 62 12.72 18.72 -19.69
N ALA A 63 11.49 19.17 -19.94
CA ALA A 63 10.66 19.78 -18.91
C ALA A 63 10.07 18.71 -17.99
N LEU A 64 10.11 18.93 -16.67
CA LEU A 64 9.42 18.11 -15.68
C LEU A 64 8.24 18.88 -15.11
N LEU A 65 7.04 18.38 -15.41
CA LEU A 65 5.77 18.96 -14.96
C LEU A 65 5.08 17.97 -14.04
N VAL A 66 4.56 18.45 -12.91
CA VAL A 66 3.85 17.63 -11.93
C VAL A 66 2.54 18.31 -11.55
N LYS A 67 1.48 17.54 -11.32
CA LYS A 67 0.24 18.04 -10.73
C LYS A 67 -0.29 17.10 -9.67
N GLU A 68 -1.13 17.65 -8.81
CA GLU A 68 -1.82 17.01 -7.69
C GLU A 68 -3.33 17.25 -7.82
N GLY A 69 -4.15 16.34 -7.29
CA GLY A 69 -5.59 16.44 -7.36
C GLY A 69 -6.18 15.98 -8.69
N ASP A 70 -7.23 16.65 -9.16
CA ASP A 70 -8.05 16.19 -10.29
C ASP A 70 -7.34 16.21 -11.67
N LEU A 71 -8.00 15.63 -12.67
CA LEU A 71 -7.47 15.58 -14.04
C LEU A 71 -7.54 16.92 -14.79
N ASP A 72 -8.01 17.99 -14.15
CA ASP A 72 -8.15 19.30 -14.77
C ASP A 72 -6.77 19.95 -15.08
N PRO A 73 -6.71 21.00 -15.91
CA PRO A 73 -5.47 21.69 -16.24
C PRO A 73 -4.88 22.44 -15.02
N GLY A 74 -3.60 22.21 -14.70
CA GLY A 74 -2.96 22.83 -13.54
C GLY A 74 -1.53 22.37 -13.22
N TRP A 75 -0.68 22.23 -14.23
CA TRP A 75 0.72 21.76 -14.04
C TRP A 75 1.57 22.73 -13.21
N ALA A 76 2.24 22.20 -12.19
CA ALA A 76 3.40 22.82 -11.56
C ALA A 76 4.65 22.49 -12.38
N GLU A 77 5.45 23.51 -12.67
CA GLU A 77 6.72 23.37 -13.37
C GLU A 77 7.83 23.14 -12.34
N VAL A 78 8.35 21.91 -12.27
CA VAL A 78 9.46 21.56 -11.37
C VAL A 78 10.79 21.94 -12.01
N ASN A 79 10.93 21.69 -13.30
CA ASN A 79 12.10 22.10 -14.10
C ASN A 79 11.68 22.34 -15.55
N THR A 80 12.32 23.31 -16.21
CA THR A 80 11.92 23.82 -17.52
C THR A 80 12.39 23.00 -18.73
N ASP A 81 13.58 22.39 -18.68
CA ASP A 81 14.26 21.91 -19.91
C ASP A 81 15.52 21.03 -19.73
N SER A 82 15.92 20.66 -18.51
CA SER A 82 17.19 19.94 -18.30
C SER A 82 17.06 18.54 -17.72
N VAL A 83 15.83 18.07 -17.47
CA VAL A 83 15.59 16.77 -16.82
C VAL A 83 15.88 15.61 -17.78
N THR A 84 16.66 14.65 -17.30
CA THR A 84 17.01 13.42 -18.04
C THR A 84 16.18 12.21 -17.62
N ASP A 85 15.83 12.13 -16.34
CA ASP A 85 14.96 11.12 -15.73
C ASP A 85 14.39 11.65 -14.41
N PHE A 86 13.26 11.09 -13.95
CA PHE A 86 12.60 11.49 -12.70
C PHE A 86 11.92 10.31 -12.02
N GLN A 87 11.63 10.42 -10.73
CA GLN A 87 10.66 9.58 -10.02
C GLN A 87 9.78 10.44 -9.11
N ILE A 88 8.52 10.02 -8.93
CA ILE A 88 7.64 10.53 -7.87
C ILE A 88 7.22 9.39 -6.95
N ARG A 89 7.27 9.62 -5.64
CA ARG A 89 6.86 8.64 -4.64
C ARG A 89 6.58 9.31 -3.30
N ASP A 90 5.49 8.95 -2.62
CA ASP A 90 5.19 9.33 -1.23
C ASP A 90 5.33 10.82 -0.94
N GLY A 91 4.89 11.66 -1.89
CA GLY A 91 4.95 13.11 -1.73
C GLY A 91 6.29 13.75 -2.11
N ARG A 92 7.32 12.97 -2.44
CA ARG A 92 8.64 13.41 -2.90
C ARG A 92 8.79 13.37 -4.42
N ILE A 93 9.58 14.28 -4.96
CA ILE A 93 9.96 14.31 -6.38
C ILE A 93 11.49 14.25 -6.44
N ALA A 94 12.05 13.33 -7.22
CA ALA A 94 13.49 13.30 -7.48
C ALA A 94 13.73 13.27 -8.98
N PHE A 95 14.76 13.98 -9.44
CA PHE A 95 15.07 14.04 -10.86
C PHE A 95 16.55 14.26 -11.11
N THR A 96 16.98 13.85 -12.30
CA THR A 96 18.35 14.00 -12.75
C THR A 96 18.49 15.08 -13.81
N GLU A 97 19.61 15.80 -13.77
CA GLU A 97 20.10 16.63 -14.86
C GLU A 97 21.46 16.08 -15.31
N GLY A 98 21.44 15.21 -16.31
CA GLY A 98 22.63 14.43 -16.67
C GLY A 98 22.95 13.42 -15.57
N THR A 99 24.07 13.60 -14.87
CA THR A 99 24.49 12.71 -13.75
C THR A 99 24.25 13.32 -12.37
N LYS A 100 23.58 14.46 -12.28
CA LYS A 100 23.29 15.13 -11.00
C LYS A 100 21.87 14.82 -10.55
N LEU A 101 21.71 14.41 -9.31
CA LEU A 101 20.41 14.15 -8.69
C LEU A 101 19.99 15.35 -7.84
N TYR A 102 18.73 15.72 -7.99
CA TYR A 102 18.02 16.72 -7.20
C TYR A 102 16.76 16.08 -6.61
N ALA A 103 16.32 16.58 -5.46
CA ALA A 103 15.07 16.17 -4.83
C ALA A 103 14.30 17.38 -4.30
N VAL A 104 12.98 17.23 -4.22
CA VAL A 104 12.02 18.21 -3.72
C VAL A 104 11.15 17.52 -2.68
N ASP A 105 11.09 18.11 -1.48
CA ASP A 105 10.20 17.71 -0.37
C ASP A 105 9.22 18.83 -0.03
N GLY A 106 8.05 18.46 0.52
CA GLY A 106 7.07 19.41 1.04
C GLY A 106 6.00 19.88 0.04
N GLY A 107 5.75 19.11 -1.02
CA GLY A 107 4.74 19.41 -2.04
C GLY A 107 5.33 20.03 -3.32
N LEU A 108 4.46 20.42 -4.26
CA LEU A 108 4.87 20.90 -5.60
C LEU A 108 5.67 22.21 -5.60
N ASP A 109 5.54 23.02 -4.53
CA ASP A 109 6.26 24.29 -4.36
C ASP A 109 7.55 24.14 -3.52
N GLY A 110 7.99 22.91 -3.26
CA GLY A 110 9.18 22.62 -2.45
C GLY A 110 10.47 23.17 -3.06
N GLU A 111 11.47 23.38 -2.20
CA GLU A 111 12.81 23.78 -2.67
C GLU A 111 13.51 22.62 -3.39
N ILE A 112 14.14 22.91 -4.53
CA ILE A 112 14.97 21.94 -5.26
C ILE A 112 16.32 21.85 -4.57
N ILE A 113 16.60 20.70 -3.96
CA ILE A 113 17.81 20.45 -3.18
C ILE A 113 18.72 19.48 -3.94
N PRO A 114 19.98 19.86 -4.26
CA PRO A 114 20.95 18.93 -4.83
C PRO A 114 21.27 17.78 -3.87
N GLN A 115 21.22 16.53 -4.35
CA GLN A 115 21.40 15.34 -3.52
C GLN A 115 22.73 14.63 -3.76
N HIS A 116 23.10 14.41 -5.03
CA HIS A 116 24.31 13.66 -5.39
C HIS A 116 24.79 13.97 -6.82
N ASP A 117 26.08 13.78 -7.10
CA ASP A 117 26.68 13.87 -8.44
C ASP A 117 27.06 12.44 -8.95
N ASN A 118 27.35 12.25 -10.25
CA ASN A 118 27.76 10.95 -10.83
C ASN A 118 26.73 9.81 -10.62
N VAL A 119 25.44 10.16 -10.61
CA VAL A 119 24.33 9.21 -10.49
C VAL A 119 24.12 8.47 -11.81
N LYS A 120 24.19 7.14 -11.73
CA LYS A 120 23.86 6.20 -12.80
C LYS A 120 22.39 5.77 -12.74
N LYS A 121 21.89 5.50 -11.54
CA LYS A 121 20.49 5.15 -11.24
C LYS A 121 20.14 5.69 -9.85
N PHE A 122 18.88 6.07 -9.65
CA PHE A 122 18.34 6.39 -8.34
C PHE A 122 16.97 5.73 -8.14
N GLN A 123 16.51 5.67 -6.89
CA GLN A 123 15.15 5.25 -6.56
C GLN A 123 14.65 6.01 -5.33
N LEU A 124 13.36 6.35 -5.33
CA LEU A 124 12.61 6.80 -4.16
C LEU A 124 11.79 5.64 -3.59
N GLU A 125 11.69 5.57 -2.27
CA GLU A 125 10.78 4.65 -1.56
C GLU A 125 10.52 5.18 -0.15
N GLY A 126 9.26 5.54 0.16
CA GLY A 126 8.95 6.21 1.43
C GLY A 126 9.75 7.49 1.61
N ASP A 127 10.37 7.64 2.78
CA ASP A 127 11.29 8.74 3.07
C ASP A 127 12.74 8.48 2.62
N ARG A 128 12.98 7.43 1.81
CA ARG A 128 14.31 7.01 1.37
C ARG A 128 14.67 7.50 -0.02
N ILE A 129 15.96 7.73 -0.21
CA ILE A 129 16.57 7.96 -1.53
C ILE A 129 17.77 7.03 -1.64
N ALA A 130 17.85 6.27 -2.73
CA ALA A 130 19.02 5.48 -3.08
C ALA A 130 19.67 5.99 -4.35
N VAL A 131 21.01 5.90 -4.40
CA VAL A 131 21.86 6.29 -5.53
C VAL A 131 22.82 5.15 -5.83
N LEU A 132 22.80 4.69 -7.08
CA LEU A 132 23.88 3.93 -7.68
C LEU A 132 24.75 4.87 -8.51
N THR A 133 26.05 4.90 -8.22
CA THR A 133 27.00 5.72 -8.98
C THR A 133 27.54 4.99 -10.22
N ASP A 134 28.17 5.72 -11.13
CA ASP A 134 28.87 5.15 -12.29
C ASP A 134 30.02 4.21 -11.89
N GLU A 135 30.59 4.42 -10.70
CA GLU A 135 31.65 3.58 -10.12
C GLU A 135 31.12 2.32 -9.42
N GLY A 136 29.79 2.12 -9.35
CA GLY A 136 29.18 0.94 -8.71
C GLY A 136 28.94 1.07 -7.20
N ALA A 137 29.08 2.27 -6.64
CA ALA A 137 28.73 2.51 -5.23
C ALA A 137 27.21 2.60 -5.06
N LEU A 138 26.66 1.95 -4.04
CA LEU A 138 25.27 2.07 -3.63
C LEU A 138 25.18 2.83 -2.31
N LEU A 139 24.55 4.00 -2.37
CA LEU A 139 24.36 4.91 -1.24
C LEU A 139 22.87 5.06 -0.96
N VAL A 140 22.47 5.02 0.31
CA VAL A 140 21.07 5.18 0.72
C VAL A 140 20.97 6.20 1.84
N LYS A 141 19.92 7.02 1.80
CA LYS A 141 19.59 8.01 2.83
C LYS A 141 18.14 7.80 3.25
N GLU A 142 17.86 7.97 4.53
CA GLU A 142 16.54 7.94 5.16
C GLU A 142 16.20 9.29 5.76
N GLY A 143 14.92 9.68 5.70
CA GLY A 143 14.40 10.88 6.32
C GLY A 143 14.53 12.13 5.44
N ASP A 144 15.10 13.20 6.01
CA ASP A 144 15.15 14.51 5.37
C ASP A 144 16.20 14.62 4.25
N LEU A 145 16.13 15.72 3.50
CA LEU A 145 17.04 15.98 2.37
C LEU A 145 18.42 16.51 2.78
N ASP A 146 18.73 16.56 4.08
CA ASP A 146 20.02 17.02 4.58
C ASP A 146 21.17 16.03 4.24
N PRO A 147 22.45 16.43 4.38
CA PRO A 147 23.57 15.53 4.12
C PRO A 147 23.62 14.35 5.10
N GLY A 148 23.85 13.13 4.60
CA GLY A 148 23.98 11.94 5.45
C GLY A 148 23.68 10.64 4.72
N TRP A 149 24.59 10.21 3.83
CA TRP A 149 24.42 8.95 3.09
C TRP A 149 25.02 7.78 3.87
N ALA A 150 24.26 6.70 4.00
CA ALA A 150 24.78 5.38 4.36
C ALA A 150 25.36 4.72 3.11
N GLU A 151 26.53 4.11 3.27
CA GLU A 151 27.19 3.36 2.20
C GLU A 151 26.81 1.88 2.35
N VAL A 152 25.96 1.39 1.45
CA VAL A 152 25.49 -0.01 1.45
C VAL A 152 26.51 -0.91 0.74
N ASN A 153 27.10 -0.40 -0.36
CA ASN A 153 28.17 -1.06 -1.09
C ASN A 153 29.08 -0.02 -1.75
N THR A 154 30.37 -0.32 -1.85
CA THR A 154 31.40 0.65 -2.23
C THR A 154 31.60 0.83 -3.73
N ASP A 155 31.47 -0.22 -4.56
CA ASP A 155 31.98 -0.17 -5.95
C ASP A 155 31.59 -1.35 -6.87
N SER A 156 30.76 -2.30 -6.45
CA SER A 156 30.46 -3.51 -7.24
C SER A 156 29.01 -3.65 -7.70
N VAL A 157 28.13 -2.72 -7.32
CA VAL A 157 26.71 -2.82 -7.62
C VAL A 157 26.44 -2.57 -9.11
N THR A 158 25.67 -3.46 -9.72
CA THR A 158 25.25 -3.37 -11.12
C THR A 158 23.82 -2.84 -11.26
N ASP A 159 22.94 -3.22 -10.33
CA ASP A 159 21.55 -2.77 -10.22
C ASP A 159 21.05 -2.89 -8.77
N PHE A 160 19.98 -2.18 -8.41
CA PHE A 160 19.38 -2.21 -7.07
C PHE A 160 17.88 -1.94 -7.08
N GLN A 161 17.19 -2.35 -6.02
CA GLN A 161 15.84 -1.91 -5.65
C GLN A 161 15.72 -1.63 -4.16
N LEU A 162 14.89 -0.65 -3.83
CA LEU A 162 14.33 -0.37 -2.51
C LEU A 162 12.88 -0.82 -2.46
N GLU A 163 12.46 -1.30 -1.29
CA GLU A 163 11.07 -1.59 -0.92
C GLU A 163 10.96 -1.51 0.61
N ASP A 164 10.04 -0.72 1.18
CA ASP A 164 9.86 -0.54 2.65
C ASP A 164 11.15 -0.39 3.50
N ASP A 165 11.63 -1.43 4.18
CA ASP A 165 12.90 -1.45 4.94
C ASP A 165 13.97 -2.38 4.31
N ARG A 166 13.71 -2.86 3.10
CA ARG A 166 14.56 -3.76 2.33
C ARG A 166 15.35 -3.05 1.26
N ILE A 167 16.55 -3.58 1.03
CA ILE A 167 17.44 -3.18 -0.05
C ILE A 167 17.94 -4.46 -0.72
N ALA A 168 17.72 -4.58 -2.02
CA ALA A 168 18.29 -5.65 -2.83
C ALA A 168 19.17 -5.06 -3.93
N TYR A 169 20.29 -5.72 -4.20
CA TYR A 169 21.21 -5.28 -5.24
C TYR A 169 21.95 -6.44 -5.86
N THR A 170 22.38 -6.27 -7.10
CA THR A 170 23.19 -7.26 -7.80
C THR A 170 24.65 -6.85 -7.89
N GLU A 171 25.54 -7.82 -7.78
CA GLU A 171 26.96 -7.70 -8.13
C GLU A 171 27.24 -8.62 -9.33
N GLY A 172 27.21 -8.05 -10.53
CA GLY A 172 27.16 -8.87 -11.75
C GLY A 172 25.81 -9.58 -11.84
N THR A 173 25.79 -10.90 -11.64
CA THR A 173 24.57 -11.74 -11.65
C THR A 173 24.21 -12.30 -10.27
N ASP A 174 24.95 -11.93 -9.23
CA ASP A 174 24.71 -12.40 -7.87
C ASP A 174 23.83 -11.39 -7.14
N LEU A 175 22.68 -11.83 -6.62
CA LEU A 175 21.73 -11.02 -5.88
C LEU A 175 22.01 -11.10 -4.39
N TRP A 176 22.08 -9.92 -3.77
CA TRP A 176 22.20 -9.71 -2.34
C TRP A 176 21.00 -8.92 -1.85
N ALA A 177 20.59 -9.16 -0.60
CA ALA A 177 19.55 -8.38 0.05
C ALA A 177 19.86 -8.18 1.53
N LEU A 178 19.40 -7.07 2.09
CA LEU A 178 19.38 -6.78 3.51
C LEU A 178 18.01 -6.21 3.91
N GLU A 179 17.69 -6.29 5.20
CA GLU A 179 16.39 -5.93 5.77
C GLU A 179 16.61 -5.23 7.12
N GLY A 180 15.86 -4.16 7.37
CA GLY A 180 15.94 -3.32 8.55
C GLY A 180 16.94 -2.17 8.40
N GLU A 181 17.76 -1.95 9.43
CA GLU A 181 18.70 -0.82 9.49
C GLU A 181 19.69 -0.81 8.30
N LEU A 182 20.05 0.39 7.83
CA LEU A 182 20.94 0.56 6.65
C LEU A 182 22.34 -0.06 6.79
N ASP A 183 22.80 -0.38 8.01
CA ASP A 183 24.08 -1.05 8.27
C ASP A 183 23.95 -2.58 8.44
N ALA A 184 22.75 -3.13 8.21
CA ALA A 184 22.52 -4.56 8.25
C ALA A 184 23.40 -5.31 7.24
N PRO A 185 23.96 -6.48 7.62
CA PRO A 185 24.84 -7.23 6.74
C PRO A 185 24.05 -7.82 5.55
N PRO A 186 24.53 -7.67 4.31
CA PRO A 186 23.87 -8.25 3.15
C PRO A 186 23.93 -9.77 3.17
N ILE A 187 22.83 -10.39 2.77
CA ILE A 187 22.64 -11.84 2.67
C ILE A 187 22.56 -12.20 1.20
N PHE A 188 23.39 -13.15 0.77
CA PHE A 188 23.32 -13.72 -0.58
C PHE A 188 21.97 -14.41 -0.80
N GLN A 189 21.31 -14.09 -1.91
CA GLN A 189 19.97 -14.60 -2.23
C GLN A 189 20.01 -15.65 -3.34
N GLU A 190 20.55 -15.29 -4.51
CA GLU A 190 20.58 -16.16 -5.69
C GLU A 190 21.66 -15.71 -6.69
N GLY A 191 22.20 -16.64 -7.48
CA GLY A 191 23.14 -16.36 -8.56
C GLY A 191 22.51 -16.54 -9.94
N GLY A 192 23.14 -15.96 -10.96
CA GLY A 192 22.63 -16.05 -12.34
C GLY A 192 21.34 -15.26 -12.56
N VAL A 193 21.13 -14.20 -11.78
CA VAL A 193 19.98 -13.30 -11.86
C VAL A 193 20.08 -12.40 -13.10
N GLU A 194 18.98 -12.32 -13.85
CA GLU A 194 18.79 -11.41 -14.98
C GLU A 194 17.91 -10.21 -14.59
N LYS A 195 16.84 -10.46 -13.84
CA LYS A 195 15.94 -9.46 -13.27
C LYS A 195 15.53 -9.89 -11.86
N PHE A 196 15.33 -8.94 -10.96
CA PHE A 196 14.71 -9.17 -9.65
C PHE A 196 13.67 -8.10 -9.36
N GLN A 197 12.79 -8.39 -8.41
CA GLN A 197 11.84 -7.42 -7.87
C GLN A 197 11.66 -7.64 -6.38
N LEU A 198 11.64 -6.54 -5.62
CA LEU A 198 11.10 -6.51 -4.26
C LEU A 198 9.65 -6.02 -4.30
N ASP A 199 8.82 -6.60 -3.45
CA ASP A 199 7.44 -6.18 -3.21
C ASP A 199 7.09 -6.58 -1.77
N LYS A 200 6.97 -5.60 -0.88
CA LYS A 200 6.86 -5.81 0.58
C LYS A 200 7.85 -6.88 1.09
N ASP A 201 7.32 -7.98 1.63
CA ASP A 201 8.08 -9.09 2.17
C ASP A 201 8.49 -10.13 1.11
N ARG A 202 8.25 -9.89 -0.17
CA ARG A 202 8.56 -10.81 -1.27
C ARG A 202 9.82 -10.42 -2.02
N VAL A 203 10.49 -11.47 -2.51
CA VAL A 203 11.59 -11.35 -3.46
C VAL A 203 11.27 -12.22 -4.66
N GLY A 204 11.30 -11.65 -5.85
CA GLY A 204 11.21 -12.36 -7.12
C GLY A 204 12.52 -12.31 -7.89
N VAL A 205 12.88 -13.41 -8.53
CA VAL A 205 14.10 -13.57 -9.32
C VAL A 205 13.76 -14.25 -10.64
N LEU A 206 14.01 -13.54 -11.74
CA LEU A 206 14.17 -14.13 -13.07
C LEU A 206 15.64 -14.43 -13.29
N THR A 207 15.95 -15.70 -13.48
CA THR A 207 17.31 -16.15 -13.79
C THR A 207 17.60 -16.04 -15.28
N THR A 208 18.88 -15.94 -15.62
CA THR A 208 19.41 -16.02 -17.01
C THR A 208 19.08 -17.33 -17.74
N ALA A 209 18.57 -18.34 -17.03
CA ALA A 209 18.07 -19.58 -17.60
C ALA A 209 16.57 -19.56 -17.91
N GLY A 210 15.86 -18.47 -17.61
CA GLY A 210 14.42 -18.31 -17.78
C GLY A 210 13.58 -18.80 -16.60
N ALA A 211 14.20 -19.27 -15.50
CA ALA A 211 13.46 -19.67 -14.30
C ALA A 211 12.96 -18.45 -13.52
N LEU A 212 11.70 -18.49 -13.07
CA LEU A 212 11.12 -17.52 -12.14
C LEU A 212 11.00 -18.14 -10.74
N LEU A 213 11.76 -17.59 -9.80
CA LEU A 213 11.80 -17.99 -8.41
C LEU A 213 11.19 -16.89 -7.55
N VAL A 214 10.29 -17.23 -6.63
CA VAL A 214 9.69 -16.25 -5.70
C VAL A 214 9.68 -16.82 -4.29
N LYS A 215 9.93 -15.97 -3.30
CA LYS A 215 9.77 -16.28 -1.88
C LYS A 215 9.12 -15.09 -1.16
N GLY A 216 8.55 -15.36 0.01
CA GLY A 216 7.98 -14.36 0.93
C GLY A 216 8.55 -14.52 2.33
N GLY A 217 8.26 -13.56 3.21
CA GLY A 217 8.82 -13.47 4.56
C GLY A 217 10.30 -13.11 4.58
N ASP A 218 10.99 -13.51 5.65
CA ASP A 218 12.39 -13.18 5.91
C ASP A 218 13.33 -13.59 4.74
N LEU A 219 14.52 -12.98 4.68
CA LEU A 219 15.54 -13.25 3.66
C LEU A 219 16.17 -14.67 3.72
N GLU A 220 15.59 -15.60 4.47
CA GLU A 220 16.03 -17.00 4.58
C GLU A 220 15.86 -17.79 3.27
N PRO A 221 16.57 -18.93 3.08
CA PRO A 221 16.39 -19.79 1.91
C PRO A 221 14.99 -20.41 1.84
N GLY A 222 14.40 -20.49 0.64
CA GLY A 222 13.07 -21.10 0.49
C GLY A 222 12.34 -20.75 -0.79
N TRP A 223 13.03 -20.77 -1.94
CA TRP A 223 12.42 -20.41 -3.22
C TRP A 223 11.29 -21.35 -3.63
N ALA A 224 10.14 -20.79 -3.99
CA ALA A 224 9.15 -21.43 -4.83
C ALA A 224 9.54 -21.21 -6.29
N THR A 225 9.54 -22.28 -7.09
CA THR A 225 9.70 -22.18 -8.53
C THR A 225 8.33 -21.97 -9.17
N ILE A 226 8.07 -20.76 -9.66
CA ILE A 226 6.82 -20.40 -10.32
C ILE A 226 6.83 -20.94 -11.76
N ASP A 227 7.94 -20.74 -12.46
CA ASP A 227 8.25 -21.38 -13.73
C ASP A 227 9.74 -21.75 -13.80
N ALA A 228 10.05 -22.81 -14.53
CA ALA A 228 11.36 -23.45 -14.47
C ALA A 228 12.39 -22.90 -15.50
N ASP A 229 11.97 -22.38 -16.65
CA ASP A 229 12.91 -22.09 -17.76
C ASP A 229 12.39 -21.23 -18.93
N SER A 230 11.18 -20.66 -18.86
CA SER A 230 10.54 -20.04 -20.03
C SER A 230 10.15 -18.58 -19.87
N VAL A 231 10.35 -18.01 -18.68
CA VAL A 231 9.97 -16.63 -18.36
C VAL A 231 10.91 -15.64 -19.04
N THR A 232 10.32 -14.59 -19.61
CA THR A 232 11.04 -13.48 -20.25
C THR A 232 10.86 -12.15 -19.52
N ASP A 233 9.80 -12.02 -18.71
CA ASP A 233 9.56 -10.86 -17.86
C ASP A 233 8.57 -11.21 -16.74
N PHE A 234 8.58 -10.47 -15.63
CA PHE A 234 7.64 -10.65 -14.53
C PHE A 234 7.39 -9.37 -13.73
N GLN A 235 6.26 -9.31 -13.04
CA GLN A 235 5.95 -8.31 -12.02
C GLN A 235 5.32 -9.01 -10.80
N LEU A 236 5.62 -8.50 -9.61
CA LEU A 236 5.02 -8.83 -8.33
C LEU A 236 4.18 -7.66 -7.82
N ASP A 237 3.05 -7.98 -7.23
CA ASP A 237 2.29 -7.08 -6.37
C ASP A 237 1.47 -7.90 -5.36
N GLY A 238 1.76 -7.72 -4.08
CA GLY A 238 1.17 -8.50 -3.00
C GLY A 238 1.28 -10.00 -3.24
N GLU A 239 0.15 -10.71 -3.26
CA GLU A 239 0.12 -12.15 -3.52
C GLU A 239 0.21 -12.50 -5.02
N ARG A 240 0.01 -11.53 -5.91
CA ARG A 240 -0.10 -11.76 -7.35
C ARG A 240 1.25 -11.72 -8.04
N ILE A 241 1.45 -12.66 -8.97
CA ILE A 241 2.65 -12.80 -9.78
C ILE A 241 2.21 -12.82 -11.24
N ALA A 242 2.52 -11.79 -12.01
CA ALA A 242 2.31 -11.76 -13.45
C ALA A 242 3.63 -12.05 -14.16
N PHE A 243 3.63 -12.94 -15.15
CA PHE A 243 4.85 -13.25 -15.90
C PHE A 243 4.56 -13.59 -17.36
N ALA A 244 5.51 -13.22 -18.22
CA ALA A 244 5.43 -13.44 -19.65
C ALA A 244 6.30 -14.63 -20.06
N GLU A 245 5.73 -15.50 -20.89
CA GLU A 245 6.44 -16.55 -21.64
C GLU A 245 6.40 -16.20 -23.13
N GLY A 246 7.40 -15.44 -23.60
CA GLY A 246 7.41 -14.93 -24.96
C GLY A 246 6.31 -13.90 -25.20
N LYS A 247 5.13 -14.34 -25.65
CA LYS A 247 3.95 -13.47 -25.91
C LYS A 247 2.72 -13.87 -25.10
N SER A 248 2.82 -14.93 -24.31
CA SER A 248 1.73 -15.40 -23.46
C SER A 248 1.89 -14.79 -22.07
N LEU A 249 0.81 -14.22 -21.53
CA LEU A 249 0.78 -13.75 -20.15
C LEU A 249 0.18 -14.82 -19.24
N TRP A 250 0.87 -15.10 -18.14
CA TRP A 250 0.46 -16.01 -17.10
C TRP A 250 0.38 -15.26 -15.77
N ILE A 251 -0.59 -15.65 -14.92
CA ILE A 251 -0.73 -15.06 -13.60
C ILE A 251 -0.95 -16.17 -12.57
N THR A 252 -0.20 -16.08 -11.48
CA THR A 252 -0.47 -16.78 -10.23
C THR A 252 -1.08 -15.80 -9.23
N ASP A 253 -2.14 -16.21 -8.54
CA ASP A 253 -2.85 -15.38 -7.55
C ASP A 253 -3.04 -16.19 -6.26
N GLY A 254 -2.71 -15.59 -5.12
CA GLY A 254 -2.71 -16.24 -3.81
C GLY A 254 -1.37 -16.89 -3.42
N ASP A 255 -1.46 -18.03 -2.72
CA ASP A 255 -0.28 -18.74 -2.18
C ASP A 255 0.75 -19.09 -3.27
N LEU A 256 2.04 -19.13 -2.88
CA LEU A 256 3.17 -19.42 -3.77
C LEU A 256 3.12 -20.79 -4.49
N ASP A 257 2.33 -21.74 -4.01
CA ASP A 257 2.12 -23.04 -4.64
C ASP A 257 0.89 -23.08 -5.56
N SER A 258 0.18 -21.96 -5.70
CA SER A 258 -0.94 -21.81 -6.61
C SER A 258 -0.47 -21.96 -8.07
N PRO A 259 -1.18 -22.76 -8.89
CA PRO A 259 -0.77 -22.99 -10.26
C PRO A 259 -0.95 -21.71 -11.11
N PRO A 260 0.01 -21.37 -11.97
CA PRO A 260 -0.17 -20.28 -12.94
C PRO A 260 -1.34 -20.53 -13.89
N ILE A 261 -2.08 -19.47 -14.20
CA ILE A 261 -3.19 -19.47 -15.14
C ILE A 261 -2.85 -18.57 -16.32
N GLN A 262 -2.85 -19.12 -17.53
CA GLN A 262 -2.68 -18.32 -18.75
C GLN A 262 -3.86 -17.36 -18.91
N GLN A 263 -3.58 -16.07 -19.03
CA GLN A 263 -4.57 -15.00 -19.14
C GLN A 263 -4.79 -14.54 -20.58
N ASP A 264 -3.72 -14.44 -21.37
CA ASP A 264 -3.79 -14.00 -22.77
C ASP A 264 -2.57 -14.43 -23.59
N ASP A 265 -2.67 -14.26 -24.91
CA ASP A 265 -1.62 -14.42 -25.90
C ASP A 265 -1.38 -13.11 -26.67
N ASP A 266 -0.30 -13.03 -27.45
CA ASP A 266 0.05 -11.84 -28.24
C ASP A 266 0.23 -10.55 -27.42
N VAL A 267 0.54 -10.67 -26.14
CA VAL A 267 0.86 -9.57 -25.23
C VAL A 267 2.22 -8.98 -25.59
N THR A 268 2.29 -7.66 -25.76
CA THR A 268 3.53 -6.93 -26.03
C THR A 268 4.07 -6.16 -24.83
N ALA A 269 3.20 -5.86 -23.88
CA ALA A 269 3.53 -5.25 -22.58
C ALA A 269 2.39 -5.57 -21.61
N PHE A 270 2.70 -5.64 -20.32
CA PHE A 270 1.72 -5.77 -19.27
C PHE A 270 2.10 -4.88 -18.09
N ASP A 271 1.11 -4.60 -17.25
CA ASP A 271 1.30 -3.90 -16.00
C ASP A 271 0.40 -4.52 -14.93
N LEU A 272 0.89 -4.55 -13.71
CA LEU A 272 0.29 -5.18 -12.53
C LEU A 272 0.35 -4.17 -11.39
N ASP A 273 -0.82 -3.89 -10.81
CA ASP A 273 -0.92 -3.07 -9.60
C ASP A 273 -2.18 -3.51 -8.83
N GLY A 274 -2.00 -3.97 -7.60
CA GLY A 274 -3.06 -4.56 -6.79
C GLY A 274 -3.79 -5.72 -7.49
N ASP A 275 -5.11 -5.62 -7.47
CA ASP A 275 -6.00 -6.57 -8.13
C ASP A 275 -6.20 -6.28 -9.63
N ARG A 276 -5.43 -5.35 -10.21
CA ARG A 276 -5.57 -4.94 -11.61
C ARG A 276 -4.45 -5.46 -12.48
N VAL A 277 -4.81 -5.82 -13.70
CA VAL A 277 -3.85 -6.28 -14.72
C VAL A 277 -4.20 -5.58 -16.01
N ALA A 278 -3.20 -4.97 -16.64
CA ALA A 278 -3.28 -4.39 -17.97
C ALA A 278 -2.42 -5.18 -18.95
N VAL A 279 -2.90 -5.36 -20.17
CA VAL A 279 -2.10 -5.87 -21.28
C VAL A 279 -2.27 -4.99 -22.51
N ILE A 280 -1.17 -4.78 -23.23
CA ILE A 280 -1.20 -4.20 -24.56
C ILE A 280 -1.15 -5.33 -25.58
N GLN A 281 -2.17 -5.41 -26.43
CA GLN A 281 -2.29 -6.42 -27.49
C GLN A 281 -2.66 -5.73 -28.81
N ASN A 282 -1.80 -5.84 -29.82
CA ASN A 282 -2.01 -5.19 -31.13
C ASN A 282 -2.29 -3.67 -31.04
N GLY A 283 -1.75 -3.00 -30.02
CA GLY A 283 -1.97 -1.57 -29.76
C GLY A 283 -3.26 -1.23 -29.01
N ASN A 284 -4.09 -2.23 -28.66
CA ASN A 284 -5.25 -2.05 -27.77
C ASN A 284 -4.81 -2.23 -26.32
N LEU A 285 -5.43 -1.49 -25.41
CA LEU A 285 -5.31 -1.72 -23.98
C LEU A 285 -6.48 -2.59 -23.49
N LEU A 286 -6.15 -3.72 -22.88
CA LEU A 286 -7.09 -4.60 -22.21
C LEU A 286 -6.81 -4.58 -20.70
N VAL A 287 -7.84 -4.48 -19.87
CA VAL A 287 -7.70 -4.41 -18.41
C VAL A 287 -8.64 -5.40 -17.72
N LYS A 288 -8.16 -6.00 -16.64
CA LYS A 288 -8.94 -6.75 -15.64
C LYS A 288 -8.80 -6.11 -14.28
N GLU A 289 -9.85 -6.23 -13.47
CA GLU A 289 -9.87 -5.83 -12.05
C GLU A 289 -10.51 -6.97 -11.24
N GLY A 290 -9.92 -7.31 -10.10
CA GLY A 290 -10.37 -8.37 -9.22
C GLY A 290 -10.02 -9.78 -9.73
N ASP A 291 -11.04 -10.65 -9.80
CA ASP A 291 -10.89 -12.07 -10.15
C ASP A 291 -10.31 -12.27 -11.56
N LEU A 292 -9.44 -13.27 -11.71
CA LEU A 292 -8.80 -13.64 -12.99
C LEU A 292 -9.71 -14.39 -13.98
N ASP A 293 -11.03 -14.36 -13.76
CA ASP A 293 -12.01 -15.05 -14.60
C ASP A 293 -11.95 -14.60 -16.08
N PRO A 294 -12.48 -15.40 -17.02
CA PRO A 294 -12.43 -15.06 -18.45
C PRO A 294 -13.19 -13.77 -18.79
N GLY A 295 -12.52 -12.88 -19.52
CA GLY A 295 -13.08 -11.64 -20.04
C GLY A 295 -12.18 -10.45 -19.77
N TRP A 296 -11.80 -9.73 -20.81
CA TRP A 296 -11.07 -8.48 -20.71
C TRP A 296 -12.01 -7.31 -20.93
N PHE A 297 -11.82 -6.23 -20.15
CA PHE A 297 -12.36 -4.94 -20.52
C PHE A 297 -11.44 -4.30 -21.55
N VAL A 298 -11.98 -3.94 -22.72
CA VAL A 298 -11.24 -3.17 -23.71
C VAL A 298 -11.24 -1.71 -23.25
N ALA A 299 -10.15 -1.29 -22.64
CA ALA A 299 -10.02 0.04 -22.06
C ALA A 299 -9.66 1.11 -23.08
N ASP A 300 -8.92 0.72 -24.13
CA ASP A 300 -8.62 1.58 -25.27
C ASP A 300 -8.46 0.77 -26.56
N GLU A 301 -8.97 1.32 -27.67
CA GLU A 301 -8.90 0.74 -29.02
C GLU A 301 -7.97 1.53 -29.95
N GLY A 302 -6.69 1.68 -29.59
CA GLY A 302 -5.61 1.67 -30.57
C GLY A 302 -4.49 2.69 -30.37
N GLY A 303 -3.25 2.24 -30.61
CA GLY A 303 -2.06 3.08 -30.64
C GLY A 303 -1.34 3.19 -29.30
N VAL A 304 -1.81 2.46 -28.28
CA VAL A 304 -1.19 2.41 -26.96
C VAL A 304 0.20 1.80 -27.06
N THR A 305 1.19 2.53 -26.53
CA THR A 305 2.61 2.16 -26.52
C THR A 305 3.20 2.09 -25.11
N GLY A 306 2.52 2.66 -24.13
CA GLY A 306 2.84 2.55 -22.72
C GLY A 306 1.56 2.60 -21.88
N VAL A 307 1.60 1.95 -20.72
CA VAL A 307 0.51 1.93 -19.74
C VAL A 307 1.12 1.99 -18.35
N GLN A 308 0.43 2.68 -17.44
CA GLN A 308 0.60 2.50 -16.01
C GLN A 308 -0.78 2.40 -15.37
N LEU A 309 -0.98 1.34 -14.59
CA LEU A 309 -2.09 1.22 -13.67
C LEU A 309 -1.73 1.98 -12.40
N LEU A 310 -2.72 2.69 -11.89
CA LEU A 310 -2.81 2.98 -10.48
C LEU A 310 -4.06 2.26 -10.01
N ALA A 311 -3.90 1.13 -9.34
CA ALA A 311 -4.94 0.54 -8.53
C ALA A 311 -5.54 1.65 -7.67
N PRO A 312 -6.86 1.61 -7.42
CA PRO A 312 -7.41 2.53 -6.46
C PRO A 312 -6.52 2.51 -5.25
N THR A 313 -5.96 3.67 -4.87
CA THR A 313 -5.34 3.74 -3.55
C THR A 313 -6.41 3.23 -2.61
N GLN A 314 -6.22 2.01 -2.11
CA GLN A 314 -6.78 1.64 -0.82
C GLN A 314 -6.24 2.77 0.04
N SER A 315 -7.08 3.76 0.37
CA SER A 315 -6.59 5.03 0.91
C SER A 315 -5.64 4.73 2.08
N GLY A 316 -4.34 4.97 1.89
CA GLY A 316 -3.25 4.49 2.74
C GLY A 316 -2.88 3.03 2.48
N SER A 317 -1.83 2.81 1.66
CA SER A 317 -1.22 1.52 1.31
C SER A 317 -2.18 0.43 0.79
N GLY A 318 -1.70 -0.46 -0.07
CA GLY A 318 -2.27 -1.82 -0.19
C GLY A 318 -2.13 -2.65 1.09
N ASP A 319 -2.03 -1.97 2.23
CA ASP A 319 -2.13 -2.48 3.57
C ASP A 319 -3.32 -1.75 4.19
N THR A 320 -4.47 -2.41 4.28
CA THR A 320 -5.40 -2.22 5.41
C THR A 320 -4.72 -2.45 6.78
N TYR A 321 -3.40 -2.68 6.80
CA TYR A 321 -2.56 -2.88 7.94
C TYR A 321 -2.10 -1.56 8.55
N VAL A 322 -2.81 -1.14 9.60
CA VAL A 322 -2.37 -0.07 10.49
C VAL A 322 -1.00 -0.43 11.08
N SER A 323 -0.02 0.44 10.90
CA SER A 323 1.35 0.28 11.42
C SER A 323 1.56 0.99 12.76
N LEU A 324 2.65 0.69 13.47
CA LEU A 324 3.05 1.46 14.66
C LEU A 324 3.37 2.92 14.28
N ALA A 325 3.96 3.14 13.09
CA ALA A 325 4.31 4.46 12.60
C ALA A 325 3.04 5.31 12.41
N ASP A 326 2.00 4.76 11.77
CA ASP A 326 0.71 5.44 11.57
C ASP A 326 0.12 5.87 12.91
N LEU A 327 0.05 4.95 13.87
CA LEU A 327 -0.51 5.24 15.19
C LEU A 327 0.28 6.35 15.90
N LYS A 328 1.61 6.39 15.77
CA LYS A 328 2.47 7.43 16.36
C LYS A 328 2.33 8.75 15.61
N GLN A 329 2.14 8.74 14.30
CA GLN A 329 1.92 9.94 13.50
C GLN A 329 0.55 10.56 13.81
N ILE A 330 -0.49 9.73 13.98
CA ILE A 330 -1.85 10.17 14.29
C ILE A 330 -1.97 10.66 15.74
N TYR A 331 -1.52 9.85 16.71
CA TYR A 331 -1.82 10.04 18.13
C TYR A 331 -0.62 10.49 18.98
N GLY A 332 0.56 10.61 18.37
CA GLY A 332 1.80 10.91 19.06
C GLY A 332 2.22 9.78 19.99
N TYR A 333 2.62 10.13 21.21
CA TYR A 333 3.04 9.17 22.23
C TYR A 333 1.93 8.14 22.54
N LEU A 334 2.24 6.85 22.35
CA LEU A 334 1.32 5.72 22.59
C LEU A 334 1.52 5.05 23.96
N GLY A 335 2.69 5.23 24.58
CA GLY A 335 3.05 4.54 25.80
C GLY A 335 4.56 4.36 25.88
N ARG A 336 5.03 3.56 26.84
CA ARG A 336 6.47 3.25 26.94
C ARG A 336 6.86 2.25 25.84
N ASP A 337 8.15 2.03 25.63
CA ASP A 337 8.66 1.04 24.67
C ASP A 337 8.06 -0.36 24.88
N THR A 338 7.79 -0.73 26.14
CA THR A 338 7.10 -1.99 26.48
C THR A 338 5.64 -2.03 26.04
N ASP A 339 4.96 -0.89 25.96
CA ASP A 339 3.62 -0.79 25.39
C ASP A 339 3.69 -0.84 23.86
N GLU A 340 4.67 -0.18 23.22
CA GLU A 340 4.85 -0.21 21.76
C GLU A 340 5.13 -1.64 21.25
N ALA A 341 5.95 -2.42 21.94
CA ALA A 341 6.18 -3.83 21.60
C ALA A 341 4.90 -4.68 21.65
N LEU A 342 4.01 -4.43 22.62
CA LEU A 342 2.70 -5.12 22.72
C LEU A 342 1.73 -4.65 21.63
N ILE A 343 1.82 -3.39 21.21
CA ILE A 343 1.04 -2.85 20.09
C ILE A 343 1.48 -3.57 18.82
N VAL A 344 2.79 -3.54 18.50
CA VAL A 344 3.38 -4.21 17.34
C VAL A 344 3.02 -5.69 17.28
N GLU A 345 3.15 -6.42 18.39
CA GLU A 345 2.77 -7.84 18.47
C GLU A 345 1.30 -8.07 18.06
N GLY A 346 0.40 -7.16 18.41
CA GLY A 346 -1.03 -7.28 18.15
C GLY A 346 -1.52 -6.74 16.80
N LEU A 347 -0.75 -5.89 16.12
CA LEU A 347 -1.16 -5.24 14.87
C LEU A 347 -1.56 -6.23 13.77
N PRO A 348 -0.81 -7.32 13.49
CA PRO A 348 -1.19 -8.26 12.42
C PRO A 348 -2.60 -8.84 12.62
N GLY A 349 -2.90 -9.29 13.84
CA GLY A 349 -4.22 -9.83 14.17
C GLY A 349 -5.33 -8.77 14.23
N LEU A 350 -4.98 -7.52 14.59
CA LEU A 350 -5.91 -6.40 14.57
C LEU A 350 -6.34 -6.05 13.16
N ASN A 351 -5.38 -5.94 12.25
CA ASN A 351 -5.59 -5.60 10.86
C ASN A 351 -6.38 -6.68 10.13
N GLN A 352 -6.03 -7.96 10.33
CA GLN A 352 -6.86 -9.08 9.86
C GLN A 352 -8.31 -8.96 10.36
N ALA A 353 -8.53 -8.61 11.63
CA ALA A 353 -9.88 -8.45 12.16
C ALA A 353 -10.62 -7.23 11.60
N MET A 354 -9.91 -6.19 11.17
CA MET A 354 -10.47 -5.05 10.46
C MET A 354 -10.94 -5.45 9.06
N ASP A 355 -10.13 -6.21 8.31
CA ASP A 355 -10.49 -6.74 6.99
C ASP A 355 -11.74 -7.61 7.06
N GLU A 356 -11.72 -8.62 7.94
CA GLU A 356 -12.86 -9.52 8.15
C GLU A 356 -14.12 -8.79 8.68
N GLY A 357 -13.96 -7.55 9.17
CA GLY A 357 -15.03 -6.71 9.67
C GLY A 357 -15.51 -5.62 8.69
N GLU A 358 -14.97 -5.60 7.47
CA GLU A 358 -15.16 -4.50 6.52
C GLU A 358 -14.85 -3.13 7.14
N ILE A 359 -13.83 -3.05 8.00
CA ILE A 359 -13.34 -1.80 8.61
C ILE A 359 -12.18 -1.28 7.74
N ASN A 360 -12.48 -1.04 6.47
CA ASN A 360 -11.50 -0.97 5.38
C ASN A 360 -11.64 0.31 4.53
N ASN A 361 -12.19 1.38 5.12
CA ASN A 361 -12.19 2.71 4.50
C ASN A 361 -11.73 3.75 5.53
N PRO A 362 -11.27 4.95 5.10
CA PRO A 362 -10.74 5.97 5.99
C PRO A 362 -11.62 6.27 7.20
N ALA A 363 -12.94 6.37 7.00
CA ALA A 363 -13.87 6.70 8.07
C ALA A 363 -14.04 5.56 9.08
N ARG A 364 -14.13 4.32 8.61
CA ARG A 364 -14.25 3.13 9.46
C ARG A 364 -12.96 2.88 10.25
N ILE A 365 -11.81 2.93 9.58
CA ILE A 365 -10.49 2.79 10.18
C ILE A 365 -10.32 3.86 11.27
N ALA A 366 -10.51 5.13 10.93
CA ALA A 366 -10.36 6.23 11.88
C ALA A 366 -11.27 6.11 13.10
N ALA A 367 -12.54 5.72 12.91
CA ALA A 367 -13.49 5.58 14.02
C ALA A 367 -13.14 4.38 14.93
N PHE A 368 -12.68 3.28 14.33
CA PHE A 368 -12.26 2.09 15.06
C PHE A 368 -10.98 2.37 15.85
N LEU A 369 -9.95 2.96 15.23
CA LEU A 369 -8.71 3.33 15.91
C LEU A 369 -8.93 4.35 17.03
N ALA A 370 -9.75 5.38 16.80
CA ALA A 370 -10.13 6.32 17.85
C ALA A 370 -10.82 5.62 19.03
N THR A 371 -11.61 4.59 18.75
CA THR A 371 -12.20 3.75 19.81
C THR A 371 -11.12 2.98 20.56
N LEU A 372 -10.25 2.24 19.88
CA LEU A 372 -9.23 1.40 20.52
C LEU A 372 -8.18 2.21 21.29
N ARG A 373 -7.83 3.41 20.80
CA ARG A 373 -7.01 4.40 21.50
C ARG A 373 -7.54 4.65 22.90
N ASN A 374 -8.85 4.85 23.01
CA ASN A 374 -9.52 5.21 24.26
C ASN A 374 -9.86 3.99 25.15
N GLU A 375 -10.16 2.84 24.55
CA GLU A 375 -10.47 1.61 25.31
C GLU A 375 -9.22 0.95 25.90
N SER A 376 -8.14 0.84 25.13
CA SER A 376 -6.99 -0.03 25.46
C SER A 376 -5.63 0.63 25.26
N GLY A 377 -5.58 1.76 24.55
CA GLY A 377 -4.32 2.30 24.03
C GLY A 377 -3.66 1.35 23.05
N PHE A 378 -4.45 0.65 22.23
CA PHE A 378 -4.01 -0.35 21.25
C PHE A 378 -3.32 -1.60 21.82
N ARG A 379 -3.43 -1.88 23.12
CA ARG A 379 -2.85 -3.09 23.72
C ARG A 379 -3.85 -4.24 23.71
N TYR A 380 -3.54 -5.31 22.98
CA TYR A 380 -4.42 -6.49 22.91
C TYR A 380 -4.66 -7.14 24.28
N ASN A 381 -3.73 -7.00 25.23
CA ASN A 381 -3.81 -7.59 26.56
C ASN A 381 -4.35 -6.63 27.64
N ALA A 382 -4.89 -5.47 27.24
CA ALA A 382 -5.40 -4.47 28.17
C ALA A 382 -6.45 -5.08 29.10
N GLY A 383 -6.30 -4.85 30.40
CA GLY A 383 -7.23 -5.35 31.41
C GLY A 383 -7.54 -4.28 32.45
N GLU A 384 -8.80 -4.21 32.86
CA GLU A 384 -9.26 -3.23 33.84
C GLU A 384 -8.59 -3.48 35.21
N ALA A 385 -7.74 -2.54 35.64
CA ALA A 385 -6.99 -2.64 36.89
C ALA A 385 -7.89 -2.32 38.11
N GLY A 386 -7.78 -3.13 39.17
CA GLY A 386 -8.52 -2.90 40.42
C GLY A 386 -9.99 -3.37 40.43
N ASN A 387 -10.51 -3.85 39.29
CA ASN A 387 -11.82 -4.49 39.22
C ASN A 387 -11.70 -6.01 39.42
N GLY A 388 -12.21 -6.53 40.55
CA GLY A 388 -12.19 -7.96 40.88
C GLY A 388 -13.29 -8.80 40.21
N SER A 389 -14.13 -8.21 39.36
CA SER A 389 -15.17 -8.93 38.63
C SER A 389 -14.58 -9.96 37.68
N ARG A 390 -15.17 -11.17 37.65
CA ARG A 390 -14.77 -12.22 36.71
C ARG A 390 -14.85 -11.74 35.25
N TYR A 391 -15.87 -10.95 34.93
CA TYR A 391 -16.17 -10.41 33.59
C TYR A 391 -15.91 -8.90 33.50
N ARG A 392 -14.77 -8.46 34.05
CA ARG A 392 -14.19 -7.11 33.90
C ARG A 392 -13.69 -6.85 32.48
N GLY A 393 -13.43 -5.59 32.14
CA GLY A 393 -12.93 -5.17 30.83
C GLY A 393 -11.64 -5.88 30.42
N ARG A 394 -11.63 -6.43 29.20
CA ARG A 394 -10.47 -7.11 28.59
C ARG A 394 -10.34 -6.83 27.10
N GLY A 395 -9.10 -6.77 26.64
CA GLY A 395 -8.75 -6.68 25.24
C GLY A 395 -8.91 -5.29 24.65
N TYR A 396 -8.74 -5.22 23.33
CA TYR A 396 -8.81 -4.00 22.52
C TYR A 396 -10.06 -3.17 22.81
N ILE A 397 -11.22 -3.83 22.85
CA ILE A 397 -12.53 -3.19 23.00
C ILE A 397 -13.05 -3.13 24.45
N GLN A 398 -12.23 -3.54 25.42
CA GLN A 398 -12.61 -3.67 26.85
C GLN A 398 -13.93 -4.44 27.05
N LEU A 399 -14.03 -5.64 26.47
CA LEU A 399 -15.21 -6.50 26.57
C LEU A 399 -15.61 -6.69 28.05
N THR A 400 -16.84 -6.31 28.41
CA THR A 400 -17.30 -6.27 29.80
C THR A 400 -18.68 -6.91 29.95
N GLY A 401 -18.87 -7.66 31.05
CA GLY A 401 -20.17 -8.21 31.43
C GLY A 401 -20.46 -9.61 30.85
N VAL A 402 -21.03 -10.48 31.69
CA VAL A 402 -21.20 -11.92 31.38
C VAL A 402 -21.96 -12.20 30.09
N ASP A 403 -22.92 -11.36 29.72
CA ASP A 403 -23.72 -11.57 28.51
C ASP A 403 -22.91 -11.30 27.23
N ASN A 404 -22.01 -10.32 27.27
CA ASN A 404 -21.08 -10.05 26.18
C ASN A 404 -20.06 -11.18 26.04
N TYR A 405 -19.46 -11.63 27.15
CA TYR A 405 -18.55 -12.79 27.17
C TYR A 405 -19.22 -14.05 26.60
N ARG A 406 -20.46 -14.35 27.02
CA ARG A 406 -21.21 -15.50 26.50
C ARG A 406 -21.50 -15.38 25.00
N SER A 407 -21.89 -14.20 24.54
CA SER A 407 -22.27 -13.99 23.14
C SER A 407 -21.07 -13.98 22.21
N ALA A 408 -19.98 -13.30 22.61
CA ALA A 408 -18.71 -13.32 21.90
C ALA A 408 -18.15 -14.74 21.82
N GLY A 409 -18.17 -15.46 22.95
CA GLY A 409 -17.64 -16.83 23.00
C GLY A 409 -18.43 -17.80 22.12
N ALA A 410 -19.75 -17.68 22.10
CA ALA A 410 -20.59 -18.47 21.20
C ALA A 410 -20.34 -18.16 19.72
N TYR A 411 -20.10 -16.88 19.38
CA TYR A 411 -19.80 -16.46 18.01
C TYR A 411 -18.41 -16.94 17.54
N LEU A 412 -17.40 -16.81 18.41
CA LEU A 412 -16.00 -17.14 18.10
C LEU A 412 -15.66 -18.63 18.33
N GLY A 413 -16.58 -19.43 18.85
CA GLY A 413 -16.33 -20.83 19.18
C GLY A 413 -15.41 -21.06 20.38
N HIS A 414 -15.25 -20.07 21.28
CA HIS A 414 -14.41 -20.16 22.48
C HIS A 414 -15.23 -19.94 23.76
N ASP A 415 -15.04 -20.76 24.80
CA ASP A 415 -15.80 -20.62 26.06
C ASP A 415 -15.27 -19.49 26.94
N LEU A 416 -15.55 -18.25 26.53
CA LEU A 416 -15.19 -17.03 27.24
C LEU A 416 -15.92 -16.85 28.60
N VAL A 417 -16.93 -17.67 28.90
CA VAL A 417 -17.60 -17.65 30.21
C VAL A 417 -16.74 -18.36 31.26
N ASN A 418 -16.24 -19.54 30.89
CA ASN A 418 -15.37 -20.29 31.79
C ASN A 418 -13.91 -19.82 31.74
N ASP A 419 -13.47 -19.31 30.58
CA ASP A 419 -12.13 -18.78 30.33
C ASP A 419 -12.17 -17.31 29.86
N PRO A 420 -12.51 -16.36 30.76
CA PRO A 420 -12.66 -14.96 30.38
C PRO A 420 -11.32 -14.26 30.08
N ASP A 421 -10.19 -14.75 30.58
CA ASP A 421 -8.90 -14.13 30.33
C ASP A 421 -8.45 -14.28 28.87
N ALA A 422 -8.96 -15.30 28.16
CA ALA A 422 -8.70 -15.50 26.74
C ALA A 422 -9.18 -14.33 25.85
N ALA A 423 -10.15 -13.52 26.29
CA ALA A 423 -10.56 -12.29 25.57
C ALA A 423 -9.44 -11.23 25.48
N ALA A 424 -8.38 -11.35 26.27
CA ALA A 424 -7.18 -10.51 26.23
C ALA A 424 -5.95 -11.27 25.66
N SER A 425 -6.15 -12.43 25.05
CA SER A 425 -5.06 -13.15 24.38
C SER A 425 -4.81 -12.58 22.98
N LEU A 426 -3.57 -12.74 22.49
CA LEU A 426 -3.16 -12.26 21.18
C LEU A 426 -4.11 -12.73 20.07
N GLY A 427 -4.49 -14.01 20.08
CA GLY A 427 -5.35 -14.62 19.06
C GLY A 427 -6.85 -14.33 19.18
N LEU A 428 -7.35 -13.72 20.26
CA LEU A 428 -8.80 -13.51 20.45
C LEU A 428 -9.20 -12.05 20.70
N SER A 429 -8.29 -11.20 21.16
CA SER A 429 -8.62 -9.80 21.47
C SER A 429 -9.15 -9.04 20.25
N ALA A 430 -8.49 -9.20 19.09
CA ALA A 430 -8.90 -8.57 17.85
C ALA A 430 -10.21 -9.16 17.27
N PRO A 431 -10.38 -10.50 17.17
CA PRO A 431 -11.67 -11.10 16.80
C PRO A 431 -12.84 -10.68 17.68
N VAL A 432 -12.62 -10.52 19.00
CA VAL A 432 -13.62 -9.99 19.95
C VAL A 432 -13.96 -8.54 19.64
N ALA A 433 -12.97 -7.70 19.34
CA ALA A 433 -13.19 -6.29 18.99
C ALA A 433 -14.00 -6.16 17.69
N ARG A 434 -13.62 -6.89 16.64
CA ARG A 434 -14.39 -6.99 15.39
C ARG A 434 -15.83 -7.44 15.66
N TRP A 435 -16.02 -8.55 16.37
CA TRP A 435 -17.36 -9.05 16.70
C TRP A 435 -18.20 -7.99 17.41
N TYR A 436 -17.63 -7.29 18.39
CA TYR A 436 -18.38 -6.27 19.12
C TYR A 436 -18.77 -5.11 18.19
N TRP A 437 -17.85 -4.69 17.32
CA TRP A 437 -18.05 -3.60 16.36
C TRP A 437 -19.07 -3.93 15.26
N THR A 438 -18.99 -5.11 14.65
CA THR A 438 -19.76 -5.46 13.44
C THR A 438 -20.97 -6.33 13.69
N VAL A 439 -20.99 -7.13 14.76
CA VAL A 439 -22.07 -8.08 15.05
C VAL A 439 -22.89 -7.62 16.24
N ALA A 440 -22.25 -7.38 17.39
CA ALA A 440 -22.98 -6.92 18.59
C ALA A 440 -23.53 -5.51 18.41
N ARG A 441 -22.85 -4.67 17.59
CA ARG A 441 -23.20 -3.29 17.29
C ARG A 441 -23.28 -3.04 15.77
N ALA A 442 -24.07 -3.84 15.06
CA ALA A 442 -24.12 -3.89 13.60
C ALA A 442 -24.25 -2.56 12.81
N ASN A 443 -24.69 -1.47 13.43
CA ASN A 443 -24.76 -0.15 12.78
C ASN A 443 -23.48 0.69 12.92
N THR A 444 -22.41 0.18 13.53
CA THR A 444 -21.22 0.99 13.84
C THR A 444 -20.44 1.39 12.59
N ASN A 445 -20.26 0.48 11.62
CA ASN A 445 -19.70 0.82 10.31
C ASN A 445 -20.52 1.93 9.63
N ALA A 446 -21.85 1.80 9.62
CA ALA A 446 -22.72 2.83 9.05
C ALA A 446 -22.60 4.18 9.80
N HIS A 447 -22.39 4.18 11.12
CA HIS A 447 -22.12 5.44 11.85
C HIS A 447 -20.79 6.06 11.44
N ALA A 448 -19.74 5.25 11.26
CA ALA A 448 -18.44 5.72 10.78
C ALA A 448 -18.55 6.30 9.36
N ASP A 449 -19.17 5.58 8.42
CA ASP A 449 -19.39 6.02 7.03
C ASP A 449 -20.12 7.37 6.95
N ASN A 450 -21.01 7.65 7.89
CA ASN A 450 -21.76 8.92 7.96
C ASN A 450 -21.03 10.01 8.77
N LEU A 451 -19.76 9.83 9.09
CA LEU A 451 -18.95 10.71 9.96
C LEU A 451 -19.64 11.00 11.31
N TYR A 452 -20.41 10.02 11.82
CA TYR A 452 -21.22 10.12 13.02
C TYR A 452 -20.56 9.46 14.24
N MET A 453 -19.45 10.05 14.70
CA MET A 453 -18.70 9.55 15.86
C MET A 453 -19.54 9.53 17.15
N GLY A 454 -20.53 10.42 17.29
CA GLY A 454 -21.48 10.37 18.40
C GLY A 454 -22.29 9.06 18.46
N GLY A 455 -22.66 8.52 17.29
CA GLY A 455 -23.35 7.23 17.17
C GLY A 455 -22.43 6.06 17.51
N VAL A 456 -21.17 6.12 17.06
CA VAL A 456 -20.12 5.14 17.43
C VAL A 456 -19.97 5.10 18.94
N ASN A 457 -19.75 6.25 19.60
CA ASN A 457 -19.62 6.37 21.06
C ASN A 457 -20.84 5.78 21.80
N ARG A 458 -22.05 5.99 21.26
CA ARG A 458 -23.28 5.38 21.80
C ARG A 458 -23.26 3.86 21.72
N ASN A 459 -22.79 3.29 20.62
CA ASN A 459 -22.69 1.85 20.42
C ASN A 459 -21.63 1.20 21.31
N ILE A 460 -20.49 1.85 21.52
CA ILE A 460 -19.43 1.30 22.39
C ILE A 460 -19.95 1.09 23.81
N GLY A 461 -20.73 2.06 24.32
CA GLY A 461 -21.57 1.86 25.50
C GLY A 461 -20.94 2.21 26.84
N TYR A 462 -19.84 2.98 26.85
CA TYR A 462 -19.30 3.61 28.05
C TYR A 462 -20.24 4.69 28.61
N ALA A 463 -20.04 5.08 29.87
CA ALA A 463 -20.88 6.06 30.56
C ALA A 463 -20.81 7.44 29.85
N PRO A 464 -21.95 8.08 29.53
CA PRO A 464 -21.94 9.36 28.83
C PRO A 464 -21.10 10.43 29.54
N SER A 465 -20.14 11.00 28.80
CA SER A 465 -19.17 11.97 29.31
C SER A 465 -18.82 12.93 28.19
N GLN A 466 -19.19 14.20 28.31
CA GLN A 466 -18.89 15.22 27.30
C GLN A 466 -17.39 15.32 27.01
N ARG A 467 -16.55 15.10 28.03
CA ARG A 467 -15.10 15.14 27.89
C ARG A 467 -14.59 13.95 27.08
N GLU A 468 -15.01 12.74 27.43
CA GLU A 468 -14.58 11.53 26.73
C GLU A 468 -15.13 11.50 25.30
N ASP A 469 -16.38 11.95 25.10
CA ASP A 469 -16.99 12.09 23.78
C ASP A 469 -16.19 13.07 22.90
N ALA A 470 -15.69 14.18 23.47
CA ALA A 470 -14.87 15.16 22.77
C ALA A 470 -13.44 14.65 22.49
N GLU A 471 -12.82 13.93 23.43
CA GLU A 471 -11.50 13.31 23.24
C GLU A 471 -11.54 12.27 22.11
N ARG A 472 -12.52 11.35 22.12
CA ARG A 472 -12.72 10.38 21.02
C ARG A 472 -13.04 11.04 19.68
N CYS A 473 -13.80 12.13 19.69
CA CYS A 473 -14.06 12.93 18.49
C CYS A 473 -12.78 13.54 17.91
N SER A 474 -11.91 14.08 18.77
CA SER A 474 -10.60 14.62 18.37
C SER A 474 -9.70 13.52 17.79
N ASP A 475 -9.65 12.36 18.44
CA ASP A 475 -8.88 11.20 17.97
C ASP A 475 -9.41 10.69 16.62
N PHE A 476 -10.73 10.67 16.44
CA PHE A 476 -11.35 10.33 15.16
C PHE A 476 -10.96 11.33 14.07
N GLN A 477 -11.02 12.64 14.35
CA GLN A 477 -10.61 13.66 13.40
C GLN A 477 -9.12 13.60 13.06
N ALA A 478 -8.26 13.24 14.01
CA ALA A 478 -6.84 13.07 13.75
C ALA A 478 -6.59 11.92 12.78
N ALA A 479 -7.15 10.75 13.06
CA ALA A 479 -7.01 9.58 12.19
C ALA A 479 -7.68 9.79 10.83
N LEU A 480 -8.88 10.38 10.82
CA LEU A 480 -9.60 10.63 9.58
C LEU A 480 -8.82 11.58 8.67
N ARG A 481 -8.15 12.59 9.25
CA ARG A 481 -7.29 13.49 8.49
C ARG A 481 -6.09 12.75 7.89
N TYR A 482 -5.48 11.86 8.67
CA TYR A 482 -4.34 11.07 8.22
C TYR A 482 -4.71 10.18 7.03
N TYR A 483 -5.80 9.40 7.14
CA TYR A 483 -6.28 8.54 6.07
C TYR A 483 -7.02 9.28 4.94
N ASN A 484 -7.04 10.62 4.95
CA ASN A 484 -7.54 11.46 3.85
C ASN A 484 -6.47 12.50 3.45
N ASN A 485 -5.22 12.06 3.35
CA ASN A 485 -4.11 12.84 2.79
C ASN A 485 -3.90 14.22 3.46
N GLY A 486 -4.10 14.29 4.77
CA GLY A 486 -3.88 15.52 5.54
C GLY A 486 -5.10 16.45 5.62
N GLU A 487 -6.22 16.12 4.97
CA GLU A 487 -7.45 16.92 5.01
C GLU A 487 -8.62 16.19 5.67
N LEU A 488 -9.59 16.95 6.20
CA LEU A 488 -10.85 16.36 6.65
C LEU A 488 -11.85 16.36 5.48
N PRO A 489 -12.61 15.27 5.27
CA PRO A 489 -13.61 15.21 4.22
C PRO A 489 -14.61 16.38 4.27
N ALA A 490 -15.10 16.79 3.10
CA ALA A 490 -16.16 17.78 2.97
C ALA A 490 -17.48 17.25 3.57
N GLY A 491 -17.68 17.45 4.87
CA GLY A 491 -18.84 16.92 5.59
C GLY A 491 -18.87 17.35 7.04
N HIS A 492 -20.08 17.43 7.62
CA HIS A 492 -20.21 17.74 9.04
C HIS A 492 -19.92 16.49 9.89
N ILE A 493 -18.76 16.48 10.55
CA ILE A 493 -18.41 15.45 11.54
C ILE A 493 -19.32 15.62 12.76
N ASN A 494 -20.22 14.65 12.97
CA ASN A 494 -21.19 14.70 14.05
C ASN A 494 -20.69 13.94 15.29
N CYS A 495 -20.20 14.69 16.27
CA CYS A 495 -19.71 14.13 17.53
C CYS A 495 -20.77 14.13 18.66
N ASN A 496 -22.01 14.54 18.38
CA ASN A 496 -23.05 14.61 19.39
C ASN A 496 -23.69 13.23 19.62
N ARG A 497 -23.50 12.70 20.84
CA ARG A 497 -23.94 11.36 21.22
C ARG A 497 -25.45 11.14 21.23
#